data_AF-A0AAN9CCD2-F1
#
_entry.id   AF-A0AAN9CCD2-F1
#
_cell.length_a   1.000
_cell.length_b   1.000
_cell.length_c   1.000
_cell.angle_alpha   90.00
_cell.angle_beta   90.00
_cell.angle_gamma   90.00
#
_symmetry.space_group_name_H-M   'P 1'
#
loop_
_entity.id
_entity.type
_entity.pdbx_description
1 polymer ?
#
loop_
_entity_poly.entity_id
_entity_poly.type
_entity_poly.pdbx_seq_one_letter_code
_entity_poly.pdbx_strand_id
1 'polypeptide(L)'
;MALMCGLLLIASLQTTNSFRFRRSEKSISQTNIDHLQKYYNTLGTELVAKSVFASYLHQLDSKSSCTCHALLLERMLNIYEDMFSDMMKKSEKKDVKNNLTSVMSDVKKLRDKYSTEHRVWKDLQNIDLVKVKNVTTQGGALNDFLMVFEKAKTEKHI
;
A
#
# COMPACT_ATOMS: atom_id res chain seq x y z
N MET A 1 -25.66 -3.41 27.62
CA MET A 1 -26.45 -4.23 26.70
C MET A 1 -25.50 -4.83 25.67
N ALA A 2 -25.36 -6.15 25.69
CA ALA A 2 -24.50 -6.92 24.79
C ALA A 2 -25.20 -7.15 23.44
N LEU A 3 -24.47 -7.04 22.34
CA LEU A 3 -24.88 -7.57 21.03
C LEU A 3 -23.67 -8.21 20.32
N MET A 4 -23.48 -9.48 20.70
CA MET A 4 -22.94 -10.63 19.96
C MET A 4 -22.23 -10.35 18.62
N CYS A 5 -20.90 -10.50 18.65
CA CYS A 5 -20.13 -10.98 17.51
C CYS A 5 -20.40 -12.47 17.31
N GLY A 6 -20.84 -12.88 16.12
CA GLY A 6 -20.81 -14.28 15.71
C GLY A 6 -21.77 -14.60 14.57
N LEU A 7 -21.25 -14.72 13.34
CA LEU A 7 -21.15 -16.01 12.65
C LEU A 7 -20.51 -15.83 11.26
N LEU A 8 -19.47 -16.64 11.05
CA LEU A 8 -18.86 -16.94 9.76
C LEU A 8 -19.90 -17.50 8.80
N LEU A 9 -20.08 -16.85 7.66
CA LEU A 9 -20.58 -17.49 6.46
C LEU A 9 -19.50 -17.37 5.38
N ILE A 10 -18.84 -18.50 5.15
CA ILE A 10 -18.06 -18.76 3.95
C ILE A 10 -19.08 -18.86 2.82
N ALA A 11 -19.41 -17.73 2.20
CA ALA A 11 -19.93 -17.73 0.85
C ALA A 11 -18.72 -17.66 -0.08
N SER A 12 -18.43 -18.78 -0.75
CA SER A 12 -17.61 -18.84 -1.93
C SER A 12 -18.18 -17.90 -2.99
N LEU A 13 -17.83 -16.62 -2.94
CA LEU A 13 -18.15 -15.66 -3.96
C LEU A 13 -17.00 -15.66 -4.95
N GLN A 14 -17.20 -16.42 -6.03
CA GLN A 14 -16.60 -16.13 -7.33
C GLN A 14 -16.97 -14.70 -7.72
N THR A 15 -16.23 -13.72 -7.23
CA THR A 15 -16.25 -12.36 -7.76
C THR A 15 -15.00 -12.19 -8.60
N THR A 16 -15.10 -12.56 -9.87
CA THR A 16 -14.33 -11.89 -10.93
C THR A 16 -14.83 -10.45 -11.05
N ASN A 17 -14.70 -9.66 -9.98
CA ASN A 17 -14.79 -8.22 -10.04
C ASN A 17 -13.42 -7.73 -10.47
N SER A 18 -13.12 -7.91 -11.76
CA SER A 18 -12.13 -7.06 -12.41
C SER A 18 -12.57 -5.63 -12.13
N PHE A 19 -11.82 -4.89 -11.31
CA PHE A 19 -12.00 -3.45 -11.10
C PHE A 19 -12.11 -2.78 -12.47
N ARG A 20 -13.34 -2.55 -12.95
CA ARG A 20 -13.59 -1.81 -14.18
C ARG A 20 -13.46 -0.34 -13.83
N PHE A 21 -12.24 0.18 -13.94
CA PHE A 21 -12.04 1.62 -14.04
C PHE A 21 -12.94 2.15 -15.16
N ARG A 22 -13.75 3.17 -14.83
CA ARG A 22 -14.65 3.87 -15.76
C ARG A 22 -13.82 4.35 -16.96
N ARG A 23 -14.14 3.84 -18.15
CA ARG A 23 -13.39 4.02 -19.40
C ARG A 23 -13.51 5.46 -19.91
N SER A 24 -12.70 6.38 -19.36
CA SER A 24 -12.26 7.57 -20.08
C SER A 24 -11.25 7.15 -21.17
N GLU A 25 -10.81 8.07 -22.04
CA GLU A 25 -9.67 7.83 -22.93
C GLU A 25 -8.56 7.07 -22.20
N LYS A 26 -8.04 6.00 -22.82
CA LYS A 26 -6.96 5.21 -22.22
C LYS A 26 -5.79 6.16 -21.93
N SER A 27 -5.47 6.32 -20.66
CA SER A 27 -4.29 7.09 -20.27
C SER A 27 -3.04 6.44 -20.86
N ILE A 28 -2.00 7.25 -21.09
CA ILE A 28 -0.68 6.76 -21.50
C ILE A 28 -0.19 5.66 -20.54
N SER A 29 -0.44 5.82 -19.25
CA SER A 29 -0.12 4.84 -18.21
C SER A 29 -0.84 3.50 -18.43
N GLN A 30 -2.12 3.53 -18.83
CA GLN A 30 -2.87 2.30 -19.12
C GLN A 30 -2.25 1.56 -20.31
N THR A 31 -1.93 2.26 -21.39
CA THR A 31 -1.29 1.65 -22.58
C THR A 31 0.06 1.04 -22.23
N ASN A 32 0.87 1.72 -21.42
CA ASN A 32 2.19 1.23 -21.02
C ASN A 32 2.08 0.01 -20.09
N ILE A 33 1.11 0.00 -19.16
CA ILE A 33 0.81 -1.18 -18.34
C ILE A 33 0.35 -2.35 -19.21
N ASP A 34 -0.55 -2.14 -20.17
CA ASP A 34 -1.01 -3.20 -21.08
C ASP A 34 0.17 -3.83 -21.85
N HIS A 35 1.11 -3.00 -22.31
CA HIS A 35 2.35 -3.45 -22.96
C HIS A 35 3.22 -4.29 -22.03
N LEU A 36 3.41 -3.84 -20.78
CA LEU A 36 4.20 -4.56 -19.77
C LEU A 36 3.54 -5.88 -19.40
N GLN A 37 2.22 -5.90 -19.20
CA GLN A 37 1.47 -7.11 -18.88
C GLN A 37 1.56 -8.15 -20.00
N LYS A 38 1.48 -7.72 -21.26
CA LYS A 38 1.69 -8.59 -22.42
C LYS A 38 3.13 -9.11 -22.47
N TYR A 39 4.11 -8.24 -22.23
CA TYR A 39 5.52 -8.61 -22.27
C TYR A 39 5.89 -9.66 -21.21
N TYR A 40 5.45 -9.47 -19.97
CA TYR A 40 5.71 -10.38 -18.85
C TYR A 40 4.67 -11.52 -18.73
N ASN A 41 3.76 -11.64 -19.70
CA ASN A 41 2.69 -12.63 -19.74
C ASN A 41 1.85 -12.68 -18.44
N THR A 42 1.53 -11.52 -17.85
CA THR A 42 0.89 -11.43 -16.53
C THR A 42 -0.63 -11.61 -16.57
N LEU A 43 -1.21 -11.80 -17.75
CA LEU A 43 -2.66 -12.02 -17.93
C LEU A 43 -3.05 -13.51 -17.80
N GLY A 44 -2.07 -14.41 -17.58
CA GLY A 44 -2.33 -15.80 -17.28
C GLY A 44 -3.15 -15.95 -15.98
N THR A 45 -4.09 -16.88 -15.98
CA THR A 45 -5.04 -17.12 -14.87
C THR A 45 -4.36 -17.37 -13.53
N GLU A 46 -3.17 -18.01 -13.53
CA GLU A 46 -2.38 -18.25 -12.32
C GLU A 46 -1.91 -16.95 -11.63
N LEU A 47 -1.53 -15.94 -12.41
CA LEU A 47 -1.02 -14.67 -11.89
C LEU A 47 -2.16 -13.73 -11.48
N VAL A 48 -3.29 -13.78 -12.18
CA VAL A 48 -4.50 -13.04 -11.82
C VAL A 48 -5.02 -13.47 -10.45
N ALA A 49 -4.95 -14.77 -10.13
CA ALA A 49 -5.34 -15.29 -8.82
C ALA A 49 -4.35 -14.90 -7.69
N LYS A 50 -3.12 -14.50 -8.02
CA LYS A 50 -2.07 -14.09 -7.08
C LYS A 50 -1.97 -12.57 -6.95
N SER A 51 -3.12 -11.89 -6.83
CA SER A 51 -3.13 -10.43 -6.68
C SER A 51 -2.41 -9.99 -5.42
N VAL A 52 -1.47 -9.06 -5.57
CA VAL A 52 -0.61 -8.56 -4.48
C VAL A 52 -1.39 -7.63 -3.54
N PHE A 53 -2.30 -6.80 -4.08
CA PHE A 53 -2.94 -5.72 -3.32
C PHE A 53 -4.47 -5.79 -3.25
N ALA A 54 -5.14 -6.73 -3.93
CA ALA A 54 -6.61 -6.75 -4.01
C ALA A 54 -7.31 -6.81 -2.64
N SER A 55 -6.77 -7.59 -1.69
CA SER A 55 -7.35 -7.72 -0.34
C SER A 55 -7.29 -6.40 0.45
N TYR A 56 -6.24 -5.62 0.27
CA TYR A 56 -6.10 -4.31 0.90
C TYR A 56 -6.99 -3.27 0.21
N LEU A 57 -7.06 -3.28 -1.13
CA LEU A 57 -7.92 -2.37 -1.90
C LEU A 57 -9.40 -2.55 -1.56
N HIS A 58 -9.88 -3.80 -1.45
CA HIS A 58 -11.26 -4.08 -1.05
C HIS A 58 -11.59 -3.53 0.35
N GLN A 59 -10.62 -3.51 1.28
CA GLN A 59 -10.82 -2.93 2.59
C GLN A 59 -10.98 -1.40 2.52
N LEU A 60 -10.28 -0.74 1.59
CA LEU A 60 -10.41 0.71 1.38
C LEU A 60 -11.81 1.11 0.94
N ASP A 61 -12.46 0.29 0.11
CA ASP A 61 -13.80 0.54 -0.42
C ASP A 61 -14.90 0.35 0.66
N SER A 62 -14.61 -0.42 1.71
CA SER A 62 -15.59 -0.77 2.75
C SER A 62 -15.76 0.28 3.86
N LYS A 63 -14.92 1.33 3.87
CA LYS A 63 -14.90 2.35 4.93
C LYS A 63 -14.76 3.76 4.35
N SER A 64 -15.23 4.76 5.07
CA SER A 64 -14.96 6.16 4.71
C SER A 64 -13.46 6.42 4.64
N SER A 65 -13.02 7.16 3.61
CA SER A 65 -11.61 7.55 3.46
C SER A 65 -11.08 8.18 4.74
N CYS A 66 -9.94 7.68 5.22
CA CYS A 66 -9.26 8.19 6.41
C CYS A 66 -7.74 8.23 6.18
N THR A 67 -7.01 8.88 7.08
CA THR A 67 -5.54 8.95 7.03
C THR A 67 -4.87 7.58 6.96
N CYS A 68 -5.48 6.54 7.55
CA CYS A 68 -4.96 5.17 7.46
C CYS A 68 -5.06 4.59 6.03
N HIS A 69 -6.10 4.94 5.27
CA HIS A 69 -6.22 4.55 3.86
C HIS A 69 -5.13 5.21 3.01
N ALA A 70 -4.86 6.49 3.26
CA ALA A 70 -3.78 7.21 2.58
C ALA A 70 -2.41 6.56 2.86
N LEU A 71 -2.15 6.18 4.11
CA LEU A 71 -0.91 5.48 4.50
C LEU A 71 -0.75 4.12 3.77
N LEU A 72 -1.85 3.35 3.63
CA LEU A 72 -1.82 2.09 2.89
C LEU A 72 -1.49 2.31 1.40
N LEU A 73 -2.12 3.30 0.77
CA LEU A 73 -1.86 3.66 -0.62
C LEU A 73 -0.42 4.13 -0.83
N GLU A 74 0.13 4.91 0.10
CA GLU A 74 1.53 5.33 0.08
C GLU A 74 2.48 4.13 0.05
N ARG A 75 2.24 3.10 0.89
CA ARG A 75 3.08 1.88 0.87
C ARG A 75 2.96 1.13 -0.43
N MET A 76 1.76 0.98 -0.99
CA MET A 76 1.57 0.33 -2.28
C MET A 76 2.33 1.05 -3.40
N LEU A 77 2.29 2.39 -3.42
CA LEU A 77 3.01 3.20 -4.41
C LEU A 77 4.53 3.03 -4.31
N ASN A 78 5.10 3.02 -3.10
CA ASN A 78 6.52 2.74 -2.93
C ASN A 78 6.90 1.34 -3.42
N ILE A 79 6.09 0.33 -3.10
CA ILE A 79 6.36 -1.04 -3.57
C ILE A 79 6.36 -1.09 -5.10
N TYR A 80 5.41 -0.41 -5.77
CA TYR A 80 5.43 -0.32 -7.23
C TYR A 80 6.68 0.37 -7.77
N GLU A 81 7.15 1.44 -7.14
CA GLU A 81 8.39 2.10 -7.56
C GLU A 81 9.60 1.16 -7.41
N ASP A 82 9.72 0.47 -6.29
CA ASP A 82 10.79 -0.49 -6.04
C ASP A 82 10.75 -1.65 -7.05
N MET A 83 9.55 -2.23 -7.27
CA MET A 83 9.33 -3.30 -8.25
C MET A 83 9.68 -2.86 -9.66
N PHE A 84 9.17 -1.72 -10.12
CA PHE A 84 9.44 -1.24 -11.47
C PHE A 84 10.91 -0.83 -11.66
N SER A 85 11.56 -0.30 -10.62
CA SER A 85 13.00 -0.02 -10.62
C SER A 85 13.82 -1.30 -10.80
N ASP A 86 13.48 -2.37 -10.07
CA ASP A 86 14.13 -3.68 -10.21
C ASP A 86 13.88 -4.31 -11.59
N MET A 87 12.63 -4.31 -12.07
CA MET A 87 12.27 -4.79 -13.40
C MET A 87 13.02 -4.03 -14.50
N MET A 88 13.22 -2.71 -14.32
CA MET A 88 13.95 -1.88 -15.27
C MET A 88 15.44 -2.22 -15.30
N LYS A 89 16.05 -2.49 -14.14
CA LYS A 89 17.46 -2.93 -14.04
C LYS A 89 17.68 -4.28 -14.70
N LYS A 90 16.72 -5.20 -14.59
CA LYS A 90 16.80 -6.57 -15.14
C LYS A 90 16.45 -6.66 -16.63
N SER A 91 15.71 -5.70 -17.16
CA SER A 91 15.32 -5.73 -18.57
C SER A 91 16.48 -5.32 -19.47
N GLU A 92 16.65 -5.99 -20.60
CA GLU A 92 17.57 -5.58 -21.67
C GLU A 92 16.82 -4.84 -22.80
N LYS A 93 15.49 -4.97 -22.87
CA LYS A 93 14.69 -4.43 -23.97
C LYS A 93 14.38 -2.96 -23.76
N LYS A 94 14.84 -2.12 -24.70
CA LYS A 94 14.64 -0.67 -24.68
C LYS A 94 13.16 -0.28 -24.55
N ASP A 95 12.27 -0.92 -25.30
CA ASP A 95 10.84 -0.60 -25.24
C ASP A 95 10.23 -0.92 -23.86
N VAL A 96 10.66 -2.01 -23.22
CA VAL A 96 10.21 -2.37 -21.87
C VAL A 96 10.71 -1.34 -20.86
N LYS A 97 11.97 -0.88 -20.98
CA LYS A 97 12.52 0.19 -20.13
C LYS A 97 11.75 1.50 -20.30
N ASN A 98 11.39 1.87 -21.53
CA ASN A 98 10.62 3.08 -21.80
C ASN A 98 9.23 3.04 -21.15
N ASN A 99 8.53 1.91 -21.29
CA ASN A 99 7.23 1.70 -20.64
C ASN A 99 7.33 1.76 -19.11
N LEU A 100 8.32 1.08 -18.51
CA LEU A 100 8.57 1.13 -17.06
C LEU A 100 8.89 2.55 -16.60
N THR A 101 9.76 3.27 -17.33
CA THR A 101 10.13 4.66 -17.01
C THR A 101 8.91 5.56 -16.99
N SER A 102 8.03 5.44 -17.98
CA SER A 102 6.80 6.24 -18.04
C SER A 102 5.89 5.96 -16.84
N VAL A 103 5.62 4.69 -16.54
CA VAL A 103 4.74 4.32 -15.41
C VAL A 103 5.36 4.73 -14.07
N MET A 104 6.68 4.56 -13.90
CA MET A 104 7.40 5.03 -12.71
C MET A 104 7.30 6.53 -12.52
N SER A 105 7.34 7.32 -13.61
CA SER A 105 7.16 8.77 -13.55
C SER A 105 5.79 9.14 -12.98
N ASP A 106 4.74 8.43 -13.39
CA ASP A 106 3.38 8.64 -12.89
C ASP A 106 3.25 8.23 -11.41
N VAL A 107 3.86 7.10 -11.01
CA VAL A 107 3.92 6.67 -9.60
C VAL A 107 4.61 7.72 -8.74
N LYS A 108 5.76 8.25 -9.18
CA LYS A 108 6.51 9.28 -8.45
C LYS A 108 5.70 10.56 -8.26
N LYS A 109 5.10 11.08 -9.34
CA LYS A 109 4.22 12.27 -9.29
C LYS A 109 3.05 12.08 -8.33
N LEU A 110 2.48 10.87 -8.29
CA LEU A 110 1.38 10.57 -7.37
C LEU A 110 1.89 10.49 -5.94
N ARG A 111 3.04 9.83 -5.69
CA ARG A 111 3.65 9.69 -4.37
C ARG A 111 4.02 11.04 -3.74
N ASP A 112 4.40 12.04 -4.52
CA ASP A 112 4.70 13.38 -3.99
C ASP A 112 3.51 13.97 -3.19
N LYS A 113 2.28 13.56 -3.52
CA LYS A 113 1.06 13.94 -2.78
C LYS A 113 0.89 13.21 -1.44
N TYR A 114 1.64 12.13 -1.20
CA TYR A 114 1.62 11.30 0.00
C TYR A 114 2.85 11.52 0.90
N SER A 115 3.49 12.70 0.80
CA SER A 115 4.71 13.01 1.56
C SER A 115 4.50 12.97 3.09
N THR A 116 3.30 13.29 3.57
CA THR A 116 2.96 13.20 5.00
C THR A 116 2.90 11.75 5.46
N GLU A 117 2.22 10.91 4.68
CA GLU A 117 2.12 9.47 4.92
C GLU A 117 3.49 8.79 4.86
N HIS A 118 4.35 9.22 3.92
CA HIS A 118 5.74 8.74 3.84
C HIS A 118 6.50 9.00 5.14
N ARG A 119 6.36 10.22 5.69
CA ARG A 119 6.99 10.59 6.97
C ARG A 119 6.45 9.74 8.11
N VAL A 120 5.13 9.59 8.24
CA VAL A 120 4.51 8.75 9.27
C VAL A 120 5.00 7.31 9.17
N TRP A 121 5.10 6.77 7.96
CA TRP A 121 5.66 5.44 7.76
C TRP A 121 7.11 5.34 8.26
N LYS A 122 7.97 6.33 7.95
CA LYS A 122 9.36 6.35 8.44
C LYS A 122 9.43 6.40 9.96
N ASP A 123 8.57 7.19 10.59
CA ASP A 123 8.48 7.27 12.04
C ASP A 123 8.09 5.92 12.65
N LEU A 124 7.12 5.21 12.05
CA LEU A 124 6.75 3.85 12.47
C LEU A 124 7.93 2.87 12.36
N GLN A 125 8.68 2.89 11.25
CA GLN A 125 9.88 2.04 11.12
C GLN A 125 10.92 2.36 12.20
N ASN A 126 11.12 3.63 12.53
CA ASN A 126 12.06 4.03 13.55
C ASN A 126 11.63 3.54 14.95
N ILE A 127 10.32 3.57 15.24
CA ILE A 127 9.75 3.02 16.48
C ILE A 127 9.96 1.51 16.55
N ASP A 128 9.74 0.77 15.46
CA ASP A 128 9.94 -0.69 15.42
C ASP A 128 11.40 -1.10 15.62
N LEU A 129 12.36 -0.19 15.35
CA LEU A 129 13.79 -0.42 15.55
C LEU A 129 14.29 -0.11 16.98
N VAL A 130 13.42 0.38 17.87
CA VAL A 130 13.79 0.70 19.25
C VAL A 130 14.27 -0.55 19.99
N LYS A 131 15.48 -0.48 20.55
CA LYS A 131 16.12 -1.60 21.27
C LYS A 131 15.56 -1.74 22.67
N VAL A 132 14.38 -2.35 22.82
CA VAL A 132 13.65 -2.45 24.10
C VAL A 132 14.39 -3.14 25.25
N LYS A 133 15.45 -3.92 24.94
CA LYS A 133 16.31 -4.60 25.94
C LYS A 133 17.51 -3.74 26.40
N ASN A 134 17.71 -2.56 25.83
CA ASN A 134 18.78 -1.65 26.22
C ASN A 134 18.37 -0.82 27.45
N VAL A 135 19.20 -0.83 28.50
CA VAL A 135 18.91 -0.16 29.79
C VAL A 135 18.72 1.35 29.63
N THR A 136 19.53 2.02 28.80
CA THR A 136 19.38 3.45 28.53
C THR A 136 18.06 3.75 27.82
N THR A 137 17.67 2.94 26.84
CA THR A 137 16.37 3.04 26.17
C THR A 137 15.21 2.87 27.15
N GLN A 138 15.29 1.89 28.06
CA GLN A 138 14.27 1.68 29.09
C GLN A 138 14.15 2.88 30.03
N GLY A 139 15.29 3.41 30.49
CA GLY A 139 15.32 4.62 31.32
C GLY A 139 14.70 5.83 30.62
N GLY A 140 15.02 6.05 29.33
CA GLY A 140 14.39 7.10 28.52
C GLY A 140 12.89 6.89 28.36
N ALA A 141 12.45 5.67 28.03
CA ALA A 141 11.04 5.35 27.86
C ALA A 141 10.20 5.57 29.13
N LEU A 142 10.78 5.36 30.32
CA LEU A 142 10.11 5.67 31.58
C LEU A 142 9.85 7.17 31.76
N ASN A 143 10.75 8.04 31.29
CA ASN A 143 10.56 9.49 31.34
C ASN A 143 9.43 9.94 30.40
N ASP A 144 9.31 9.31 29.23
CA ASP A 144 8.32 9.68 28.22
C ASP A 144 6.93 9.04 28.47
N PHE A 145 6.86 8.03 29.33
CA PHE A 145 5.68 7.15 29.48
C PHE A 145 4.38 7.93 29.73
N LEU A 146 4.35 8.81 30.74
CA LEU A 146 3.13 9.52 31.11
C LEU A 146 2.61 10.42 29.98
N MET A 147 3.53 11.07 29.26
CA MET A 147 3.19 11.92 28.13
C MET A 147 2.56 11.11 26.98
N VAL A 148 3.15 9.95 26.65
CA VAL A 148 2.60 9.06 25.63
C VAL A 148 1.25 8.49 26.07
N PHE A 149 1.13 8.05 27.32
CA PHE A 149 -0.08 7.44 27.85
C PHE A 149 -1.26 8.41 27.89
N GLU A 150 -1.07 9.64 28.37
CA GLU A 150 -2.13 10.66 28.42
C GLU A 150 -2.53 11.15 27.02
N LYS A 151 -1.57 11.27 26.11
CA LYS A 151 -1.88 11.58 24.70
C LYS A 151 -2.72 10.48 24.07
N ALA A 152 -2.37 9.20 24.29
CA ALA A 152 -3.12 8.07 23.75
C ALA A 152 -4.56 7.99 24.29
N LYS A 153 -4.77 8.31 25.57
CA LYS A 153 -6.12 8.35 26.19
C LYS A 153 -7.05 9.38 25.55
N THR A 154 -6.51 10.48 25.04
CA THR A 154 -7.30 11.60 24.50
C THR A 154 -7.45 11.55 22.98
N GLU A 155 -6.57 10.82 22.28
CA GLU A 155 -6.54 10.74 20.81
C GLU A 155 -7.75 10.01 20.21
N LYS A 156 -8.28 8.99 20.90
CA LYS A 156 -9.50 8.31 20.50
C LYS A 156 -10.58 8.60 21.53
N HIS A 157 -11.66 9.26 21.11
CA HIS A 157 -12.89 9.28 21.90
C HIS A 157 -13.38 7.83 22.03
N ILE A 158 -13.23 7.26 23.23
CA ILE A 158 -13.86 5.99 23.63
C ILE A 158 -15.29 6.29 24.05
#